data_AF-G9KJN5-F1
#
_entry.id   AF-G9KJN5-F1
#
_cell.length_a   1.000
_cell.length_b   1.000
_cell.length_c   1.000
_cell.angle_alpha   90.00
_cell.angle_beta   90.00
_cell.angle_gamma   90.00
#
_symmetry.space_group_name_H-M   'P 1'
#
loop_
_entity.id
_entity.type
_entity.pdbx_description
1 polymer ?
#
loop_
_entity_poly.entity_id
_entity_poly.type
_entity_poly.pdbx_seq_one_letter_code
_entity_poly.pdbx_strand_id
1 'polypeptide(L)'
;RKLLETLQEWLASLPLDRIPYNAVLDLVNNKMRISGIFLTNHITWVGCQGSRPELRGYTCSLWQLFHTLTVEAGARPEALDGTGLEDDPQAVLQTIRRYVRTFFGCRACSEHFEAVAKESVGAVKTTDRAILWLWETHNLVNSRLAGHLSEDPKFPKVPWPTPDLCPACHEEVKGVHSWNEGQVLLFLKQHYSGDNLVDTYAADLGDTSEGGGPHQGEEQEKGLASPGKPRRDQRAESLRPPSGLPPRPRLADGSQLGLDGRLRSVSGAEVHREAEVAVPFLGMGFSGLDMSLCVVLYVASSMFLMVMYFFFRVRSKRWKVRHH
;
A
#
# COMPACT_ATOMS: atom_id res chain seq x y z
N ARG A 1 13.23 -16.46 12.66
CA ARG A 1 14.37 -15.86 13.42
C ARG A 1 15.70 -16.54 13.07
N LYS A 2 15.95 -17.80 13.47
CA LYS A 2 17.22 -18.53 13.24
C LYS A 2 17.80 -18.43 11.81
N LEU A 3 16.97 -18.56 10.78
CA LEU A 3 17.40 -18.42 9.38
C LEU A 3 18.01 -17.05 9.08
N LEU A 4 17.39 -15.97 9.56
CA LEU A 4 17.85 -14.61 9.32
C LEU A 4 19.15 -14.33 10.08
N GLU A 5 19.29 -14.85 11.31
CA GLU A 5 20.52 -14.77 12.09
C GLU A 5 21.68 -15.50 11.38
N THR A 6 21.45 -16.74 10.92
CA THR A 6 22.46 -17.49 10.15
C THR A 6 22.84 -16.78 8.85
N LEU A 7 21.87 -16.18 8.15
CA LEU A 7 22.15 -15.42 6.93
C LEU A 7 22.97 -14.16 7.22
N GLN A 8 22.65 -13.44 8.30
CA GLN A 8 23.39 -12.26 8.73
C GLN A 8 24.82 -12.59 9.11
N GLU A 9 25.03 -13.64 9.93
CA GLU A 9 26.36 -14.11 10.31
C GLU A 9 27.18 -14.53 9.09
N TRP A 10 26.57 -15.28 8.17
CA TRP A 10 27.22 -15.68 6.93
C TRP A 10 27.65 -14.46 6.11
N LEU A 11 26.75 -13.50 5.88
CA LEU A 11 27.07 -12.27 5.14
C LEU A 11 28.17 -11.44 5.82
N ALA A 12 28.17 -11.34 7.15
CA ALA A 12 29.19 -10.60 7.90
C ALA A 12 30.56 -11.29 7.89
N SER A 13 30.60 -12.62 7.78
CA SER A 13 31.84 -13.41 7.77
C SER A 13 32.52 -13.52 6.41
N LEU A 14 31.83 -13.15 5.31
CA LEU A 14 32.37 -13.29 3.96
C LEU A 14 33.46 -12.24 3.68
N PRO A 15 34.70 -12.64 3.37
CA PRO A 15 35.79 -11.72 3.06
C PRO A 15 35.75 -11.26 1.58
N LEU A 16 34.57 -11.24 0.95
CA LEU A 16 34.43 -11.05 -0.50
C LEU A 16 33.67 -9.77 -0.83
N ASP A 17 34.28 -8.92 -1.65
CA ASP A 17 33.64 -7.71 -2.21
C ASP A 17 32.54 -8.03 -3.23
N ARG A 18 32.44 -9.30 -3.68
CA ARG A 18 31.45 -9.78 -4.65
C ARG A 18 30.96 -11.15 -4.24
N ILE A 19 29.63 -11.28 -4.15
CA ILE A 19 28.98 -12.54 -3.81
C ILE A 19 28.26 -13.07 -5.06
N PRO A 20 28.64 -14.24 -5.59
CA PRO A 20 27.91 -14.89 -6.68
C PRO A 20 26.45 -15.18 -6.27
N TYR A 21 25.50 -14.92 -7.17
CA TYR A 21 24.07 -15.14 -6.90
C TYR A 21 23.76 -16.59 -6.51
N ASN A 22 24.42 -17.56 -7.14
CA ASN A 22 24.29 -18.97 -6.80
C ASN A 22 24.76 -19.30 -5.38
N ALA A 23 25.77 -18.60 -4.84
CA ALA A 23 26.20 -18.81 -3.46
C ALA A 23 25.11 -18.41 -2.46
N VAL A 24 24.40 -17.30 -2.74
CA VAL A 24 23.23 -16.87 -1.94
C VAL A 24 22.10 -17.88 -2.08
N LEU A 25 21.81 -18.36 -3.29
CA LEU A 25 20.77 -19.37 -3.52
C LEU A 25 21.08 -20.69 -2.82
N ASP A 26 22.33 -21.14 -2.81
CA ASP A 26 22.73 -22.39 -2.18
C ASP A 26 22.51 -22.33 -0.65
N LEU A 27 22.73 -21.16 -0.05
CA LEU A 27 22.43 -20.91 1.36
C LEU A 27 20.92 -20.85 1.64
N VAL A 28 20.17 -20.02 0.89
CA VAL A 28 18.74 -19.79 1.14
C VAL A 28 17.91 -21.06 0.88
N ASN A 29 18.27 -21.86 -0.13
CA ASN A 29 17.62 -23.13 -0.43
C ASN A 29 18.11 -24.30 0.43
N ASN A 30 18.94 -24.03 1.44
CA ASN A 30 19.51 -25.04 2.32
C ASN A 30 20.19 -26.21 1.60
N LYS A 31 20.93 -25.97 0.51
CA LYS A 31 21.64 -27.07 -0.17
C LYS A 31 22.65 -27.76 0.74
N MET A 32 23.15 -27.05 1.76
CA MET A 32 24.07 -27.58 2.77
C MET A 32 23.38 -28.32 3.93
N ARG A 33 22.05 -28.52 3.90
CA ARG A 33 21.26 -29.25 4.93
C ARG A 33 21.52 -28.75 6.36
N ILE A 34 21.67 -27.45 6.55
CA ILE A 34 21.74 -26.81 7.86
C ILE A 34 20.40 -27.04 8.58
N SER A 35 20.46 -27.46 9.84
CA SER A 35 19.27 -27.69 10.67
C SER A 35 18.60 -26.37 11.04
N GLY A 36 17.46 -26.05 10.43
CA GLY A 36 16.77 -24.77 10.62
C GLY A 36 15.39 -24.68 9.95
N ILE A 37 14.72 -23.56 10.23
CA ILE A 37 13.40 -23.16 9.68
C ILE A 37 13.66 -22.49 8.33
N PHE A 38 13.13 -23.04 7.24
CA PHE A 38 13.26 -22.46 5.90
C PHE A 38 11.98 -21.79 5.46
N LEU A 39 12.10 -20.82 4.55
CA LEU A 39 10.93 -20.27 3.88
C LEU A 39 10.31 -21.35 2.98
N THR A 40 9.01 -21.23 2.73
CA THR A 40 8.30 -22.11 1.80
C THR A 40 8.87 -22.00 0.38
N ASN A 41 8.86 -23.11 -0.36
CA ASN A 41 9.26 -23.12 -1.77
C ASN A 41 8.19 -22.56 -2.72
N HIS A 42 7.02 -22.20 -2.18
CA HIS A 42 5.89 -21.62 -2.88
C HIS A 42 5.45 -20.33 -2.19
N ILE A 43 4.91 -19.41 -2.97
CA ILE A 43 4.42 -18.12 -2.49
C ILE A 43 2.91 -18.21 -2.28
N THR A 44 2.46 -17.91 -1.08
CA THR A 44 1.03 -17.86 -0.72
C THR A 44 0.66 -16.46 -0.27
N TRP A 45 -0.22 -15.78 -1.01
CA TRP A 45 -0.77 -14.49 -0.59
C TRP A 45 -2.12 -14.69 0.11
N VAL A 46 -2.26 -14.10 1.30
CA VAL A 46 -3.54 -14.05 2.03
C VAL A 46 -4.04 -12.60 2.05
N GLY A 47 -3.56 -11.76 2.98
CA GLY A 47 -3.95 -10.34 3.06
C GLY A 47 -3.50 -9.50 1.86
N CYS A 48 -2.47 -9.95 1.13
CA CYS A 48 -1.95 -9.32 -0.09
C CYS A 48 -2.44 -9.94 -1.39
N GLN A 49 -3.38 -10.89 -1.35
CA GLN A 49 -3.92 -11.51 -2.56
C GLN A 49 -4.65 -10.45 -3.40
N GLY A 50 -4.25 -10.33 -4.67
CA GLY A 50 -4.92 -9.51 -5.67
C GLY A 50 -6.19 -10.17 -6.22
N SER A 51 -7.09 -9.37 -6.77
CA SER A 51 -8.22 -9.86 -7.56
C SER A 51 -7.81 -10.50 -8.89
N ARG A 52 -6.60 -10.18 -9.35
CA ARG A 52 -5.91 -10.79 -10.50
C ARG A 52 -4.44 -11.09 -10.16
N PRO A 53 -3.80 -12.06 -10.83
CA PRO A 53 -2.42 -12.47 -10.52
C PRO A 53 -1.37 -11.34 -10.59
N GLU A 54 -1.56 -10.38 -11.49
CA GLU A 54 -0.66 -9.25 -11.71
C GLU A 54 -0.81 -8.10 -10.69
N LEU A 55 -1.80 -8.17 -9.81
CA LEU A 55 -2.15 -7.11 -8.86
C LEU A 55 -1.71 -7.47 -7.43
N ARG A 56 -1.38 -6.44 -6.65
CA ARG A 56 -0.99 -6.53 -5.23
C ARG A 56 0.24 -7.43 -5.01
N GLY A 57 0.07 -8.58 -4.36
CA GLY A 57 1.11 -9.59 -4.14
C GLY A 57 2.38 -9.03 -3.49
N TYR A 58 3.52 -9.25 -4.14
CA TYR A 58 4.85 -8.88 -3.67
C TYR A 58 4.97 -7.41 -3.21
N THR A 59 4.38 -6.48 -3.97
CA THR A 59 4.48 -5.05 -3.61
C THR A 59 3.68 -4.72 -2.35
N CYS A 60 2.53 -5.38 -2.16
CA CYS A 60 1.75 -5.26 -0.94
C CYS A 60 2.50 -5.85 0.26
N SER A 61 3.09 -7.04 0.12
CA SER A 61 3.81 -7.68 1.23
C SER A 61 5.06 -6.91 1.63
N LEU A 62 5.72 -6.26 0.67
CA LEU A 62 6.88 -5.44 0.94
C LEU A 62 6.52 -4.20 1.77
N TRP A 63 5.40 -3.53 1.46
CA TRP A 63 4.89 -2.45 2.30
C TRP A 63 4.53 -2.93 3.71
N GLN A 64 3.86 -4.08 3.84
CA GLN A 64 3.56 -4.65 5.17
C GLN A 64 4.84 -4.93 5.96
N LEU A 65 5.85 -5.54 5.32
CA LEU A 65 7.14 -5.80 5.94
C LEU A 65 7.82 -4.49 6.39
N PHE A 66 7.85 -3.47 5.55
CA PHE A 66 8.47 -2.18 5.88
C PHE A 66 7.80 -1.48 7.06
N HIS A 67 6.46 -1.47 7.12
CA HIS A 67 5.73 -0.92 8.27
C HIS A 67 5.93 -1.75 9.55
N THR A 68 6.01 -3.08 9.42
CA THR A 68 6.34 -3.96 10.55
C THR A 68 7.73 -3.66 11.08
N LEU A 69 8.73 -3.50 10.21
CA LEU A 69 10.10 -3.20 10.62
C LEU A 69 10.22 -1.84 11.33
N THR A 70 9.50 -0.80 10.87
CA THR A 70 9.54 0.51 11.55
C THR A 70 8.90 0.45 12.93
N VAL A 71 7.80 -0.30 13.08
CA VAL A 71 7.13 -0.51 14.38
C VAL A 71 7.98 -1.36 15.32
N GLU A 72 8.53 -2.48 14.84
CA GLU A 72 9.37 -3.38 15.64
C GLU A 72 10.67 -2.69 16.10
N ALA A 73 11.30 -1.84 15.28
CA ALA A 73 12.48 -1.10 15.71
C ALA A 73 12.20 -0.10 16.86
N GLY A 74 10.98 0.42 16.96
CA GLY A 74 10.56 1.22 18.10
C GLY A 74 10.18 0.39 19.33
N ALA A 75 9.62 -0.81 19.12
CA ALA A 75 9.18 -1.71 20.19
C ALA A 75 10.33 -2.52 20.82
N ARG A 76 11.37 -2.83 20.04
CA ARG A 76 12.52 -3.66 20.42
C ARG A 76 13.84 -3.03 19.95
N PRO A 77 14.24 -1.88 20.51
CA PRO A 77 15.48 -1.21 20.12
C PRO A 77 16.73 -2.10 20.26
N GLU A 78 16.73 -3.04 21.22
CA GLU A 78 17.80 -4.01 21.45
C GLU A 78 18.04 -4.96 20.26
N ALA A 79 17.09 -5.07 19.33
CA ALA A 79 17.27 -5.86 18.11
C ALA A 79 18.34 -5.28 17.16
N LEU A 80 18.73 -4.01 17.36
CA LEU A 80 19.77 -3.34 16.58
C LEU A 80 21.16 -3.41 17.25
N ASP A 81 21.28 -3.98 18.45
CA ASP A 81 22.54 -4.07 19.18
C ASP A 81 23.61 -4.84 18.38
N GLY A 82 24.81 -4.27 18.26
CA GLY A 82 25.93 -4.85 17.55
C GLY A 82 25.86 -4.72 16.02
N THR A 83 24.90 -3.96 15.48
CA THR A 83 24.74 -3.76 14.02
C THR A 83 25.42 -2.49 13.50
N GLY A 84 25.84 -1.57 14.38
CA GLY A 84 26.31 -0.24 14.01
C GLY A 84 25.20 0.74 13.62
N LEU A 85 23.93 0.35 13.86
CA LEU A 85 22.72 1.14 13.63
C LEU A 85 21.96 1.41 14.93
N GLU A 86 22.61 1.16 16.08
CA GLU A 86 22.07 1.42 17.41
C GLU A 86 21.73 2.90 17.56
N ASP A 87 20.64 3.20 18.26
CA ASP A 87 20.17 4.57 18.54
C ASP A 87 19.91 5.46 17.30
N ASP A 88 20.02 4.94 16.07
CA ASP A 88 19.71 5.69 14.85
C ASP A 88 18.21 5.61 14.52
N PRO A 89 17.43 6.68 14.72
CA PRO A 89 16.00 6.69 14.41
C PRO A 89 15.70 6.52 12.91
N GLN A 90 16.72 6.64 12.04
CA GLN A 90 16.59 6.47 10.59
C GLN A 90 17.07 5.10 10.10
N ALA A 91 17.62 4.24 10.96
CA ALA A 91 18.26 2.97 10.58
C ALA A 91 17.40 2.14 9.62
N VAL A 92 16.14 1.90 10.00
CA VAL A 92 15.18 1.12 9.20
C VAL A 92 14.82 1.83 7.90
N LEU A 93 14.53 3.15 7.95
CA LEU A 93 14.17 3.91 6.76
C LEU A 93 15.30 3.98 5.74
N GLN A 94 16.54 4.17 6.19
CA GLN A 94 17.71 4.19 5.31
C GLN A 94 17.98 2.80 4.71
N THR A 95 17.75 1.73 5.49
CA THR A 95 17.84 0.35 5.00
C THR A 95 16.79 0.07 3.93
N ILE A 96 15.53 0.46 4.18
CA ILE A 96 14.44 0.38 3.20
C ILE A 96 14.79 1.17 1.94
N ARG A 97 15.24 2.42 2.08
CA ARG A 97 15.63 3.28 0.95
C ARG A 97 16.72 2.63 0.10
N ARG A 98 17.76 2.08 0.72
CA ARG A 98 18.85 1.38 0.03
C ARG A 98 18.35 0.11 -0.65
N TYR A 99 17.51 -0.68 0.01
CA TYR A 99 16.90 -1.86 -0.57
C TYR A 99 16.05 -1.53 -1.80
N VAL A 100 15.17 -0.53 -1.69
CA VAL A 100 14.29 -0.09 -2.78
C VAL A 100 15.12 0.37 -3.97
N ARG A 101 16.14 1.20 -3.73
CA ARG A 101 17.03 1.69 -4.77
C ARG A 101 17.81 0.59 -5.51
N THR A 102 18.20 -0.47 -4.81
CA THR A 102 19.12 -1.48 -5.36
C THR A 102 18.40 -2.72 -5.88
N PHE A 103 17.33 -3.18 -5.23
CA PHE A 103 16.73 -4.49 -5.47
C PHE A 103 15.27 -4.46 -5.94
N PHE A 104 14.56 -3.34 -5.78
CA PHE A 104 13.14 -3.30 -6.12
C PHE A 104 12.92 -3.25 -7.64
N GLY A 105 12.16 -4.22 -8.17
CA GLY A 105 12.05 -4.43 -9.62
C GLY A 105 11.39 -3.29 -10.40
N CYS A 106 10.49 -2.53 -9.79
CA CYS A 106 9.85 -1.38 -10.46
C CYS A 106 10.74 -0.13 -10.36
N ARG A 107 11.53 0.14 -11.40
CA ARG A 107 12.41 1.31 -11.48
C ARG A 107 11.68 2.64 -11.28
N ALA A 108 10.57 2.86 -12.01
CA ALA A 108 9.79 4.08 -11.87
C ALA A 108 9.22 4.25 -10.45
N CYS A 109 8.83 3.15 -9.79
CA CYS A 109 8.38 3.19 -8.40
C CYS A 109 9.53 3.55 -7.45
N SER A 110 10.72 2.97 -7.67
CA SER A 110 11.93 3.27 -6.90
C SER A 110 12.38 4.72 -7.04
N GLU A 111 12.36 5.29 -8.25
CA GLU A 111 12.77 6.68 -8.49
C GLU A 111 11.85 7.65 -7.75
N HIS A 112 10.54 7.39 -7.73
CA HIS A 112 9.61 8.19 -6.94
C HIS A 112 9.84 8.06 -5.44
N PHE A 113 10.06 6.85 -4.92
CA PHE A 113 10.33 6.65 -3.50
C PHE A 113 11.62 7.35 -3.08
N GLU A 114 12.68 7.25 -3.90
CA GLU A 114 13.96 7.89 -3.66
C GLU A 114 13.86 9.43 -3.66
N ALA A 115 13.02 10.01 -4.53
CA ALA A 115 12.79 11.45 -4.55
C ALA A 115 12.24 11.95 -3.21
N VAL A 116 11.18 11.31 -2.70
CA VAL A 116 10.57 11.65 -1.41
C VAL A 116 11.55 11.38 -0.27
N ALA A 117 12.27 10.26 -0.32
CA ALA A 117 13.22 9.87 0.72
C ALA A 117 14.40 10.85 0.83
N LYS A 118 14.94 11.31 -0.31
CA LYS A 118 16.04 12.28 -0.36
C LYS A 118 15.64 13.62 0.25
N GLU A 119 14.39 14.03 0.07
CA GLU A 119 13.88 15.31 0.55
C GLU A 119 13.67 15.33 2.07
N SER A 120 13.15 14.25 2.65
CA SER A 120 12.53 14.32 3.98
C SER A 120 13.03 13.32 5.02
N VAL A 121 13.68 12.20 4.65
CA VAL A 121 14.14 11.20 5.65
C VAL A 121 15.15 11.78 6.63
N GLY A 122 16.02 12.69 6.18
CA GLY A 122 17.04 13.31 7.04
C GLY A 122 16.46 14.13 8.21
N ALA A 123 15.19 14.55 8.11
CA ALA A 123 14.48 15.28 9.15
C ALA A 123 13.86 14.37 10.23
N VAL A 124 13.83 13.05 10.04
CA VAL A 124 13.30 12.10 11.02
C VAL A 124 14.28 11.93 12.17
N LYS A 125 13.83 12.23 13.41
CA LYS A 125 14.66 12.24 14.63
C LYS A 125 14.22 11.27 15.72
N THR A 126 13.10 10.58 15.55
CA THR A 126 12.59 9.60 16.51
C THR A 126 12.05 8.38 15.75
N THR A 127 12.03 7.23 16.41
CA THR A 127 11.42 5.99 15.87
C THR A 127 9.94 6.17 15.58
N ASP A 128 9.21 6.86 16.47
CA ASP A 128 7.79 7.20 16.25
C ASP A 128 7.60 8.07 15.00
N ARG A 129 8.49 9.04 14.77
CA ARG A 129 8.45 9.83 13.53
C ARG A 129 8.82 8.99 12.31
N ALA A 130 9.67 7.98 12.44
CA ALA A 130 9.98 7.06 11.35
C ALA A 130 8.77 6.21 10.92
N ILE A 131 7.98 5.74 11.90
CA ILE A 131 6.70 5.05 11.67
C ILE A 131 5.74 5.97 10.90
N LEU A 132 5.54 7.19 11.38
CA LEU A 132 4.64 8.17 10.75
C LEU A 132 5.13 8.58 9.35
N TRP A 133 6.44 8.80 9.17
CA TRP A 133 7.00 9.18 7.88
C TRP A 133 6.72 8.12 6.79
N LEU A 134 6.89 6.84 7.12
CA LEU A 134 6.61 5.77 6.17
C LEU A 134 5.12 5.68 5.85
N TRP A 135 4.26 5.90 6.84
CA TRP A 135 2.80 5.95 6.68
C TRP A 135 2.36 7.12 5.78
N GLU A 136 2.86 8.33 6.02
CA GLU A 136 2.60 9.50 5.17
C GLU A 136 3.07 9.27 3.74
N THR A 137 4.28 8.74 3.58
CA THR A 137 4.85 8.43 2.26
C THR A 137 4.00 7.39 1.53
N HIS A 138 3.51 6.37 2.23
CA HIS A 138 2.63 5.36 1.61
C HIS A 138 1.28 5.97 1.22
N ASN A 139 0.72 6.87 2.02
CA ASN A 139 -0.52 7.58 1.66
C ASN A 139 -0.34 8.54 0.48
N LEU A 140 0.82 9.19 0.35
CA LEU A 140 1.15 9.96 -0.86
C LEU A 140 1.15 9.06 -2.10
N VAL A 141 1.70 7.85 -1.99
CA VAL A 141 1.67 6.85 -3.06
C VAL A 141 0.24 6.39 -3.35
N ASN A 142 -0.58 6.14 -2.33
CA ASN A 142 -2.00 5.78 -2.50
C ASN A 142 -2.75 6.86 -3.27
N SER A 143 -2.64 8.13 -2.86
CA SER A 143 -3.30 9.25 -3.53
C SER A 143 -2.89 9.38 -5.00
N ARG A 144 -1.61 9.16 -5.32
CA ARG A 144 -1.13 9.19 -6.72
C ARG A 144 -1.64 8.00 -7.54
N LEU A 145 -1.77 6.83 -6.94
CA LEU A 145 -2.16 5.60 -7.63
C LEU A 145 -3.67 5.37 -7.66
N ALA A 146 -4.47 6.19 -7.00
CA ALA A 146 -5.93 6.13 -7.05
C ALA A 146 -6.42 6.33 -8.49
N GLY A 147 -7.23 5.37 -8.99
CA GLY A 147 -7.74 5.36 -10.36
C GLY A 147 -6.69 4.98 -11.43
N HIS A 148 -5.45 4.64 -11.05
CA HIS A 148 -4.42 4.24 -12.00
C HIS A 148 -4.68 2.83 -12.56
N LEU A 149 -4.19 2.52 -13.76
CA LEU A 149 -4.37 1.19 -14.40
C LEU A 149 -3.79 0.01 -13.61
N SER A 150 -2.88 0.29 -12.68
CA SER A 150 -2.29 -0.71 -11.78
C SER A 150 -3.06 -0.87 -10.46
N GLU A 151 -4.13 -0.10 -10.27
CA GLU A 151 -5.01 -0.23 -9.11
C GLU A 151 -5.85 -1.50 -9.22
N ASP A 152 -5.98 -2.21 -8.10
CA ASP A 152 -6.86 -3.36 -8.05
C ASP A 152 -8.31 -2.89 -7.83
N PRO A 153 -9.26 -3.20 -8.72
CA PRO A 153 -10.65 -2.74 -8.58
C PRO A 153 -11.34 -3.21 -7.30
N LYS A 154 -10.87 -4.31 -6.68
CA LYS A 154 -11.41 -4.80 -5.40
C LYS A 154 -10.73 -4.19 -4.18
N PHE A 155 -9.61 -3.48 -4.38
CA PHE A 155 -8.82 -2.86 -3.32
C PHE A 155 -8.39 -1.45 -3.75
N PRO A 156 -9.35 -0.52 -3.88
CA PRO A 156 -9.08 0.85 -4.31
C PRO A 156 -8.12 1.54 -3.33
N LYS A 157 -7.28 2.42 -3.87
CA LYS A 157 -6.37 3.27 -3.11
C LYS A 157 -7.17 4.37 -2.45
N VAL A 158 -7.08 4.39 -1.13
CA VAL A 158 -7.71 5.39 -0.27
C VAL A 158 -6.69 5.86 0.76
N PRO A 159 -6.88 7.06 1.34
CA PRO A 159 -6.15 7.43 2.55
C PRO A 159 -6.37 6.35 3.62
N TRP A 160 -5.28 5.81 4.16
CA TRP A 160 -5.30 4.69 5.10
C TRP A 160 -4.73 5.13 6.45
N PRO A 161 -5.27 4.68 7.61
CA PRO A 161 -6.45 3.83 7.75
C PRO A 161 -7.73 4.51 7.27
N THR A 162 -8.74 3.71 6.95
CA THR A 162 -10.08 4.24 6.67
C THR A 162 -10.80 4.59 7.97
N PRO A 163 -11.83 5.45 7.94
CA PRO A 163 -12.62 5.77 9.12
C PRO A 163 -13.26 4.55 9.78
N ASP A 164 -13.61 3.51 9.02
CA ASP A 164 -14.13 2.26 9.56
C ASP A 164 -13.08 1.46 10.36
N LEU A 165 -11.80 1.62 10.01
CA LEU A 165 -10.70 0.89 10.62
C LEU A 165 -10.14 1.64 11.85
N CYS A 166 -10.08 2.97 11.79
CA CYS A 166 -9.66 3.79 12.92
C CYS A 166 -10.43 5.12 12.95
N PRO A 167 -11.66 5.17 13.50
CA PRO A 167 -12.43 6.41 13.57
C PRO A 167 -11.69 7.54 14.30
N ALA A 168 -10.96 7.20 15.37
CA ALA A 168 -10.20 8.15 16.17
C ALA A 168 -8.99 8.77 15.43
N CYS A 169 -8.54 8.15 14.34
CA CYS A 169 -7.45 8.67 13.51
C CYS A 169 -7.88 9.88 12.67
N HIS A 170 -9.18 10.08 12.47
CA HIS A 170 -9.73 11.14 11.63
C HIS A 170 -10.34 12.24 12.48
N GLU A 171 -10.06 13.47 12.10
CA GLU A 171 -10.63 14.67 12.69
C GLU A 171 -11.05 15.65 11.59
N GLU A 172 -11.83 16.66 11.97
CA GLU A 172 -12.28 17.71 11.08
C GLU A 172 -11.92 19.07 11.69
N VAL A 173 -11.03 19.79 11.03
CA VAL A 173 -10.58 21.12 11.44
C VAL A 173 -11.11 22.13 10.44
N LYS A 174 -12.06 22.98 10.87
CA LYS A 174 -12.70 24.00 10.02
C LYS A 174 -13.36 23.44 8.75
N GLY A 175 -14.02 22.28 8.83
CA GLY A 175 -14.67 21.67 7.66
C GLY A 175 -13.74 20.85 6.77
N VAL A 176 -12.46 20.73 7.12
CA VAL A 176 -11.44 20.02 6.34
C VAL A 176 -10.96 18.81 7.12
N HIS A 177 -10.90 17.66 6.45
CA HIS A 177 -10.34 16.44 7.02
C HIS A 177 -8.88 16.66 7.44
N SER A 178 -8.55 16.20 8.64
CA SER A 178 -7.21 16.18 9.22
C SER A 178 -6.96 14.84 9.90
N TRP A 179 -5.69 14.54 10.13
CA TRP A 179 -5.26 13.33 10.84
C TRP A 179 -4.92 13.65 12.28
N ASN A 180 -5.47 12.86 13.20
CA ASN A 180 -4.94 12.82 14.56
C ASN A 180 -3.72 11.91 14.58
N GLU A 181 -2.52 12.49 14.36
CA GLU A 181 -1.26 11.72 14.26
C GLU A 181 -0.99 10.86 15.51
N GLY A 182 -1.40 11.30 16.70
CA GLY A 182 -1.26 10.51 17.92
C GLY A 182 -2.08 9.23 17.88
N GLN A 183 -3.34 9.31 17.43
CA GLN A 183 -4.19 8.13 17.24
C GLN A 183 -3.73 7.26 16.07
N VAL A 184 -3.23 7.86 14.99
CA VAL A 184 -2.61 7.13 13.88
C VAL A 184 -1.41 6.32 14.38
N LEU A 185 -0.50 6.93 15.14
CA LEU A 185 0.66 6.23 15.68
C LEU A 185 0.28 5.05 16.57
N LEU A 186 -0.69 5.22 17.46
CA LEU A 186 -1.22 4.14 18.30
C LEU A 186 -1.79 3.00 17.45
N PHE A 187 -2.60 3.35 16.45
CA PHE A 187 -3.17 2.39 15.52
C PHE A 187 -2.07 1.64 14.73
N LEU A 188 -1.05 2.33 14.21
CA LEU A 188 0.06 1.72 13.48
C LEU A 188 0.85 0.73 14.35
N LYS A 189 1.19 1.13 15.58
CA LYS A 189 1.89 0.27 16.55
C LYS A 189 1.09 -0.99 16.87
N GLN A 190 -0.24 -0.89 16.99
CA GLN A 190 -1.09 -2.05 17.22
C GLN A 190 -1.29 -2.90 15.96
N HIS A 191 -1.47 -2.27 14.79
CA HIS A 191 -1.77 -2.97 13.55
C HIS A 191 -0.58 -3.78 13.04
N TYR A 192 0.64 -3.27 13.23
CA TYR A 192 1.88 -3.90 12.79
C TYR A 192 2.68 -4.55 13.93
N SER A 193 2.08 -4.75 15.11
CA SER A 193 2.73 -5.52 16.17
C SER A 193 2.69 -7.03 15.88
N GLY A 194 3.61 -7.76 16.50
CA GLY A 194 3.59 -9.23 16.50
C GLY A 194 2.26 -9.84 16.98
N ASP A 195 1.53 -9.16 17.87
CA ASP A 195 0.26 -9.65 18.42
C ASP A 195 -0.89 -9.66 17.39
N ASN A 196 -0.75 -8.91 16.29
CA ASN A 196 -1.75 -8.85 15.22
C ASN A 196 -1.42 -9.77 14.03
N LEU A 197 -0.43 -10.67 14.17
CA LEU A 197 -0.09 -11.68 13.17
C LEU A 197 -1.00 -12.91 13.29
N VAL A 198 -1.44 -13.43 12.14
CA VAL A 198 -2.29 -14.62 12.06
C VAL A 198 -1.50 -15.78 11.47
N ASP A 199 -1.12 -16.73 12.32
CA ASP A 199 -0.26 -17.86 11.94
C ASP A 199 -1.01 -19.02 11.27
N THR A 200 -2.34 -18.95 11.13
CA THR A 200 -3.19 -20.02 10.55
C THR A 200 -2.75 -20.46 9.15
N TYR A 201 -2.08 -19.59 8.40
CA TYR A 201 -1.61 -19.85 7.04
C TYR A 201 -0.08 -19.98 6.94
N ALA A 202 0.63 -19.95 8.06
CA ALA A 202 2.04 -20.32 8.07
C ALA A 202 2.12 -21.81 7.71
N ALA A 203 2.89 -22.15 6.68
CA ALA A 203 3.05 -23.54 6.29
C ALA A 203 3.65 -24.34 7.46
N ASP A 204 3.05 -25.49 7.78
CA ASP A 204 3.70 -26.48 8.63
C ASP A 204 5.00 -26.91 7.93
N LEU A 205 6.14 -26.49 8.47
CA LEU A 205 7.46 -26.95 8.04
C LEU A 205 7.75 -28.39 8.51
N GLY A 206 6.70 -29.17 8.80
CA GLY A 206 6.76 -30.55 9.28
C GLY A 206 6.63 -31.57 8.14
N ASP A 207 7.65 -32.42 8.04
CA ASP A 207 7.77 -33.63 7.21
C ASP A 207 7.73 -33.49 5.68
N THR A 208 8.89 -33.18 5.09
CA THR A 208 9.30 -33.82 3.82
C THR A 208 10.41 -34.83 4.10
N SER A 209 10.04 -35.91 4.78
CA SER A 209 10.73 -37.20 4.65
C SER A 209 10.14 -37.97 3.46
N GLU A 210 10.50 -37.56 2.25
CA GLU A 210 10.49 -38.44 1.07
C GLU A 210 11.81 -38.12 0.33
N GLY A 211 12.82 -38.99 0.23
CA GLY A 211 12.74 -40.43 0.06
C GLY A 211 12.66 -40.76 -1.43
N GLY A 212 13.65 -40.38 -2.24
CA GLY A 212 13.69 -40.76 -3.65
C GLY A 212 15.03 -40.45 -4.31
N GLY A 213 15.90 -41.47 -4.40
CA GLY A 213 17.14 -41.43 -5.18
C GLY A 213 16.90 -41.45 -6.70
N PRO A 214 17.96 -41.31 -7.51
CA PRO A 214 17.85 -41.06 -8.94
C PRO A 214 17.67 -42.35 -9.74
N HIS A 215 16.75 -42.36 -10.72
CA HIS A 215 16.73 -43.38 -11.76
C HIS A 215 16.85 -42.76 -13.16
N GLN A 216 17.85 -43.25 -13.88
CA GLN A 216 18.13 -43.09 -15.30
C GLN A 216 17.14 -43.88 -16.15
N GLY A 217 16.93 -43.43 -17.39
CA GLY A 217 16.79 -44.29 -18.58
C GLY A 217 15.43 -44.91 -18.89
N GLU A 218 14.82 -44.40 -19.98
CA GLU A 218 14.16 -45.13 -21.10
C GLU A 218 13.15 -46.24 -20.79
N GLU A 219 11.89 -46.11 -21.24
CA GLU A 219 11.42 -46.64 -22.53
C GLU A 219 9.91 -46.39 -22.74
N GLN A 220 9.52 -46.40 -24.01
CA GLN A 220 8.23 -46.02 -24.56
C GLN A 220 7.48 -47.27 -24.99
N GLU A 221 6.23 -47.47 -24.56
CA GLU A 221 5.34 -48.40 -25.27
C GLU A 221 3.86 -47.97 -25.22
N LYS A 222 3.24 -47.98 -26.40
CA LYS A 222 1.82 -47.68 -26.66
C LYS A 222 0.98 -48.95 -26.46
N GLY A 223 -0.18 -48.82 -25.81
CA GLY A 223 -1.23 -49.83 -25.78
C GLY A 223 -2.62 -49.19 -25.78
N LEU A 224 -3.53 -49.76 -26.58
CA LEU A 224 -4.76 -49.18 -27.13
C LEU A 224 -6.01 -49.36 -26.24
N ALA A 225 -7.01 -48.50 -26.48
CA ALA A 225 -8.29 -48.27 -25.77
C ALA A 225 -9.30 -49.44 -25.65
N SER A 226 -10.30 -49.33 -24.73
CA SER A 226 -11.76 -49.16 -25.02
C SER A 226 -12.68 -49.16 -23.74
N PRO A 227 -14.03 -48.94 -23.76
CA PRO A 227 -14.65 -47.75 -23.11
C PRO A 227 -15.93 -47.97 -22.24
N GLY A 228 -16.45 -46.89 -21.64
CA GLY A 228 -17.86 -46.69 -21.19
C GLY A 228 -18.03 -46.45 -19.66
N LYS A 229 -18.94 -45.62 -19.12
CA LYS A 229 -20.01 -44.69 -19.56
C LYS A 229 -20.38 -43.79 -18.31
N PRO A 230 -21.27 -42.77 -18.42
CA PRO A 230 -21.19 -41.50 -17.67
C PRO A 230 -22.12 -41.38 -16.43
N ARG A 231 -21.84 -40.38 -15.56
CA ARG A 231 -22.82 -39.70 -14.68
C ARG A 231 -22.16 -38.41 -14.12
N ARG A 232 -22.52 -37.21 -14.61
CA ARG A 232 -23.63 -36.29 -14.25
C ARG A 232 -23.35 -35.47 -12.98
N ASP A 233 -23.08 -34.19 -13.23
CA ASP A 233 -23.31 -32.95 -12.45
C ASP A 233 -23.48 -33.05 -10.94
N GLN A 234 -22.58 -32.38 -10.20
CA GLN A 234 -22.95 -31.57 -9.03
C GLN A 234 -22.06 -30.32 -8.94
N ARG A 235 -22.65 -29.22 -9.44
CA ARG A 235 -22.61 -27.83 -8.98
C ARG A 235 -21.54 -27.47 -7.94
N ALA A 236 -20.61 -26.60 -8.35
CA ALA A 236 -19.73 -25.86 -7.45
C ALA A 236 -20.55 -24.90 -6.58
N GLU A 237 -20.56 -25.13 -5.27
CA GLU A 237 -21.10 -24.22 -4.28
C GLU A 237 -19.98 -23.28 -3.83
N SER A 238 -20.20 -21.98 -4.05
CA SER A 238 -19.27 -20.90 -3.72
C SER A 238 -19.23 -20.71 -2.20
N LEU A 239 -18.13 -21.12 -1.57
CA LEU A 239 -17.87 -20.85 -0.16
C LEU A 239 -17.33 -19.42 -0.01
N ARG A 240 -18.13 -18.55 0.62
CA ARG A 240 -17.73 -17.21 1.09
C ARG A 240 -16.80 -17.34 2.30
N PRO A 241 -15.78 -16.47 2.47
CA PRO A 241 -15.02 -16.39 3.72
C PRO A 241 -15.82 -15.64 4.82
N PRO A 242 -15.60 -15.97 6.10
CA PRO A 242 -16.40 -15.45 7.21
C PRO A 242 -15.99 -14.02 7.60
N SER A 243 -16.98 -13.14 7.73
CA SER A 243 -16.84 -11.81 8.34
C SER A 243 -17.08 -11.92 9.84
N GLY A 244 -16.02 -12.10 10.63
CA GLY A 244 -16.08 -12.06 12.09
C GLY A 244 -15.65 -10.69 12.62
N LEU A 245 -16.60 -9.85 13.00
CA LEU A 245 -16.36 -8.64 13.81
C LEU A 245 -16.24 -9.04 15.30
N PRO A 246 -15.30 -8.46 16.08
CA PRO A 246 -15.26 -8.67 17.52
C PRO A 246 -16.38 -7.90 18.25
N PRO A 247 -16.80 -8.32 19.45
CA PRO A 247 -17.97 -7.78 20.12
C PRO A 247 -17.70 -6.41 20.77
N ARG A 248 -18.66 -5.48 20.61
CA ARG A 248 -18.73 -4.17 21.28
C ARG A 248 -18.95 -4.33 22.80
N PRO A 249 -18.32 -3.51 23.66
CA PRO A 249 -18.73 -3.39 25.06
C PRO A 249 -20.10 -2.71 25.16
N ARG A 250 -21.00 -3.28 25.97
CA ARG A 250 -22.31 -2.70 26.29
C ARG A 250 -22.10 -1.50 27.23
N LEU A 251 -22.51 -0.31 26.81
CA LEU A 251 -22.76 0.79 27.74
C LEU A 251 -24.05 0.48 28.53
N ALA A 252 -23.94 0.52 29.85
CA ALA A 252 -25.10 0.51 30.73
C ALA A 252 -25.78 1.89 30.68
N ASP A 253 -27.09 1.87 30.41
CA ASP A 253 -28.00 3.00 30.58
C ASP A 253 -28.43 3.07 32.05
N GLY A 254 -28.55 4.29 32.58
CA GLY A 254 -29.04 4.54 33.93
C GLY A 254 -28.58 5.87 34.52
N SER A 255 -29.30 6.96 34.23
CA SER A 255 -30.06 7.72 35.25
C SER A 255 -30.62 9.02 34.66
N GLN A 256 -31.94 9.07 34.61
CA GLN A 256 -32.70 10.31 34.53
C GLN A 256 -32.53 11.11 35.83
N LEU A 257 -32.32 12.42 35.71
CA LEU A 257 -32.87 13.38 36.66
C LEU A 257 -33.09 14.70 35.92
N GLY A 258 -34.37 15.00 35.67
CA GLY A 258 -34.80 16.27 35.09
C GLY A 258 -34.82 17.38 36.12
N LEU A 259 -34.76 18.62 35.63
CA LEU A 259 -35.44 19.74 36.28
C LEU A 259 -35.78 20.83 35.26
N ASP A 260 -37.05 21.21 35.30
CA ASP A 260 -37.78 22.20 34.52
C ASP A 260 -37.19 23.62 34.54
N GLY A 261 -37.44 24.38 33.46
CA GLY A 261 -36.99 25.76 33.32
C GLY A 261 -37.66 26.61 32.22
N ARG A 262 -38.97 26.46 32.06
CA ARG A 262 -40.02 27.41 31.60
C ARG A 262 -39.63 28.82 31.03
N LEU A 263 -40.31 29.16 29.91
CA LEU A 263 -40.80 30.48 29.41
C LEU A 263 -39.83 31.47 28.69
N ARG A 264 -40.08 31.76 27.40
CA ARG A 264 -40.89 32.91 26.94
C ARG A 264 -40.96 33.01 25.40
N SER A 265 -42.19 33.08 24.90
CA SER A 265 -42.57 33.59 23.58
C SER A 265 -42.73 35.11 23.65
N VAL A 266 -42.24 35.83 22.64
CA VAL A 266 -42.72 37.17 22.25
C VAL A 266 -42.79 37.27 20.73
N SER A 267 -43.96 37.75 20.31
CA SER A 267 -44.53 38.03 18.98
C SER A 267 -43.83 39.12 18.15
N GLY A 268 -44.05 39.07 16.82
CA GLY A 268 -44.05 40.23 15.91
C GLY A 268 -43.56 39.87 14.50
N ALA A 269 -44.43 39.46 13.57
CA ALA A 269 -45.24 40.28 12.64
C ALA A 269 -44.55 40.55 11.28
N GLU A 270 -45.17 39.95 10.25
CA GLU A 270 -45.17 40.10 8.78
C GLU A 270 -44.36 41.22 8.10
N VAL A 271 -43.77 40.90 6.93
CA VAL A 271 -44.13 41.49 5.60
C VAL A 271 -43.56 40.63 4.46
N HIS A 272 -44.41 40.39 3.46
CA HIS A 272 -44.19 39.73 2.16
C HIS A 272 -42.94 40.16 1.37
N ARG A 273 -42.30 39.18 0.71
CA ARG A 273 -41.96 39.25 -0.72
C ARG A 273 -41.68 37.87 -1.31
N GLU A 274 -42.45 37.53 -2.34
CA GLU A 274 -42.18 36.42 -3.26
C GLU A 274 -40.82 36.60 -3.94
N ALA A 275 -40.02 35.54 -3.97
CA ALA A 275 -39.09 35.26 -5.04
C ALA A 275 -38.85 33.74 -5.05
N GLU A 276 -39.09 33.12 -6.20
CA GLU A 276 -38.78 31.72 -6.51
C GLU A 276 -37.39 31.34 -6.00
N VAL A 277 -37.31 30.35 -5.11
CA VAL A 277 -36.03 29.71 -4.77
C VAL A 277 -35.81 28.58 -5.75
N ALA A 278 -35.07 28.91 -6.81
CA ALA A 278 -34.36 27.97 -7.65
C ALA A 278 -33.48 27.05 -6.78
N VAL A 279 -33.52 25.76 -7.08
CA VAL A 279 -32.65 24.73 -6.53
C VAL A 279 -31.19 25.11 -6.77
N PRO A 280 -30.30 25.17 -5.75
CA PRO A 280 -28.88 25.32 -6.00
C PRO A 280 -28.30 23.95 -6.38
N PHE A 281 -28.36 23.67 -7.67
CA PHE A 281 -27.51 22.68 -8.33
C PHE A 281 -26.09 23.25 -8.40
N LEU A 282 -25.13 22.56 -7.76
CA LEU A 282 -23.67 22.74 -7.85
C LEU A 282 -23.13 24.11 -7.43
N GLY A 283 -22.95 24.29 -6.12
CA GLY A 283 -22.16 25.39 -5.55
C GLY A 283 -20.66 25.20 -5.75
N MET A 284 -20.10 25.78 -6.82
CA MET A 284 -18.70 26.18 -6.88
C MET A 284 -18.68 27.69 -7.12
N GLY A 285 -18.47 28.44 -6.04
CA GLY A 285 -18.42 29.90 -6.08
C GLY A 285 -17.21 30.39 -6.86
N PHE A 286 -17.43 30.81 -8.10
CA PHE A 286 -16.44 31.57 -8.88
C PHE A 286 -16.94 33.00 -9.06
N SER A 287 -16.09 33.95 -8.71
CA SER A 287 -16.39 35.38 -8.87
C SER A 287 -16.26 35.75 -10.35
N GLY A 288 -16.96 36.80 -10.81
CA GLY A 288 -16.92 37.22 -12.23
C GLY A 288 -15.52 37.51 -12.80
N LEU A 289 -14.52 37.72 -11.93
CA LEU A 289 -13.11 37.84 -12.28
C LEU A 289 -12.52 36.52 -12.82
N ASP A 290 -12.88 35.38 -12.23
CA ASP A 290 -12.39 34.04 -12.62
C ASP A 290 -12.91 33.62 -13.99
N MET A 291 -14.16 33.96 -14.31
CA MET A 291 -14.73 33.70 -15.64
C MET A 291 -14.05 34.54 -16.73
N SER A 292 -13.70 35.80 -16.41
CA SER A 292 -12.97 36.66 -17.35
C SER A 292 -11.56 36.15 -17.61
N LEU A 293 -10.87 35.66 -16.56
CA LEU A 293 -9.53 35.10 -16.66
C LEU A 293 -9.54 33.80 -17.48
N CYS A 294 -10.52 32.93 -17.27
CA CYS A 294 -10.69 31.71 -18.06
C CYS A 294 -10.91 32.02 -19.55
N VAL A 295 -11.74 33.01 -19.88
CA VAL A 295 -11.98 33.40 -21.27
C VAL A 295 -10.71 34.00 -21.90
N VAL A 296 -9.98 34.85 -21.16
CA VAL A 296 -8.72 35.43 -21.64
C VAL A 296 -7.66 34.34 -21.88
N LEU A 297 -7.51 33.40 -20.94
CA LEU A 297 -6.58 32.28 -21.09
C LEU A 297 -6.96 31.37 -22.26
N TYR A 298 -8.25 31.11 -22.46
CA TYR A 298 -8.74 30.31 -23.58
C TYR A 298 -8.50 30.99 -24.93
N VAL A 299 -8.72 32.31 -25.03
CA VAL A 299 -8.44 33.07 -26.26
C VAL A 299 -6.94 33.11 -26.53
N ALA A 300 -6.12 33.32 -25.50
CA ALA A 300 -4.66 33.32 -25.61
C ALA A 300 -4.11 31.95 -26.06
N SER A 301 -4.62 30.84 -25.47
CA SER A 301 -4.21 29.49 -25.87
C SER A 301 -4.64 29.17 -27.30
N SER A 302 -5.85 29.58 -27.69
CA SER A 302 -6.36 29.38 -29.05
C SER A 302 -5.54 30.15 -30.07
N MET A 303 -5.14 31.39 -29.75
CA MET A 303 -4.29 32.20 -30.63
C MET A 303 -2.89 31.63 -30.76
N PHE A 304 -2.30 31.14 -29.66
CA PHE A 304 -1.01 30.48 -29.68
C PHE A 304 -1.00 29.23 -30.57
N LEU A 305 -2.03 28.39 -30.47
CA LEU A 305 -2.18 27.20 -31.31
C LEU A 305 -2.33 27.56 -32.80
N MET A 306 -3.07 28.62 -33.12
CA MET A 306 -3.18 29.11 -34.51
C MET A 306 -1.83 29.59 -35.06
N VAL A 307 -1.05 30.33 -34.27
CA VAL A 307 0.31 30.76 -34.66
C VAL A 307 1.23 29.57 -34.89
N MET A 308 1.23 28.58 -33.99
CA MET A 308 2.01 27.35 -34.18
C MET A 308 1.58 26.61 -35.45
N TYR A 309 0.28 26.46 -35.68
CA TYR A 309 -0.24 25.81 -36.89
C TYR A 309 0.23 26.53 -38.17
N PHE A 310 0.15 27.86 -38.22
CA PHE A 310 0.67 28.62 -39.37
C PHE A 310 2.19 28.49 -39.52
N PHE A 311 2.94 28.52 -38.42
CA PHE A 311 4.39 28.34 -38.45
C PHE A 311 4.78 26.97 -39.02
N PHE A 312 4.13 25.89 -38.56
CA PHE A 312 4.37 24.54 -39.08
C PHE A 312 3.91 24.39 -40.52
N ARG A 313 2.78 24.98 -40.89
CA ARG A 313 2.27 24.96 -42.28
C ARG A 313 3.19 25.72 -43.23
N VAL A 314 3.74 26.86 -42.82
CA VAL A 314 4.73 27.63 -43.62
C VAL A 314 6.06 26.88 -43.69
N ARG A 315 6.55 26.29 -42.59
CA ARG A 315 7.77 25.44 -42.62
C ARG A 315 7.57 24.22 -43.50
N SER A 316 6.43 23.55 -43.41
CA SER A 316 6.10 22.37 -44.23
C SER A 316 6.04 22.72 -45.73
N LYS A 317 5.45 23.87 -46.08
CA LYS A 317 5.46 24.37 -47.46
C LYS A 317 6.88 24.74 -47.94
N ARG A 318 7.69 25.39 -47.11
CA ARG A 318 9.10 25.70 -47.42
C ARG A 318 9.96 24.44 -47.56
N TRP A 319 9.65 23.38 -46.83
CA TRP A 319 10.30 22.06 -46.98
C TRP A 319 9.92 21.38 -48.29
N LYS A 320 8.64 21.44 -48.70
CA LYS A 320 8.19 20.86 -49.98
C LYS A 320 8.76 21.56 -51.22
N VAL A 321 9.02 22.87 -51.15
CA VAL A 321 9.65 23.63 -52.26
C VAL A 321 11.17 23.38 -52.36
N ARG A 322 11.81 22.85 -51.32
CA ARG A 322 13.25 22.58 -51.30
C ARG A 322 13.62 21.16 -51.76
N HIS A 323 12.63 20.30 -51.98
CA HIS A 323 12.80 18.88 -52.33
C HIS A 323 12.03 18.44 -53.59
N HIS A 324 11.60 19.38 -54.42
CA HIS A 324 11.17 19.20 -55.81
C HIS A 324 11.90 20.23 -56.67
#